data_AF-A0A1A6FW57-F1
#
_entry.id   AF-A0A1A6FW57-F1
#
_cell.length_a   1.000
_cell.length_b   1.000
_cell.length_c   1.000
_cell.angle_alpha   90.00
_cell.angle_beta   90.00
_cell.angle_gamma   90.00
#
_symmetry.space_group_name_H-M   'P 1'
#
loop_
_entity.id
_entity.type
_entity.pdbx_description
1 polymer ?
#
loop_
_entity_poly.entity_id
_entity_poly.type
_entity_poly.pdbx_seq_one_letter_code
_entity_poly.pdbx_strand_id
1 'polypeptide(L)'
;MAHLMTAPLLLLLIWVADCAQSRATRARTELLNVCMDAKHHKEKPGPEDNLHNQCSPWKKNSCCSTNTSQEAHKDISYLYRFNWDHCGKMTPECKRHFIQDTCLYECSPNLGPWIQQPTGQLCAPNISYRLCLQLQFYSGCISEVPELKTFFVNSQVDQSWRKERILDVPLCKEDCQQWWEDCRTSFTCKSNWHMGWDWTSGKERVGWEGACNVSGLELCSCCVKIWAFEAGTTRDSSAHSGLQSSIMYIGYNQCPVGASCHPFSFYFPTPAALCEEIWTHSYKLSNYSRGSGRCIQMWFDPAQGNPNEEVARFYAEAMSGAGLHGVWPLVCSLSLMLLWVFS
;
A
#
# COMPACT_ATOMS: atom_id res chain seq x y z
N MET A 1 44.99 -36.24 13.19
CA MET A 1 43.53 -36.25 12.98
C MET A 1 42.89 -34.87 13.15
N ALA A 2 43.36 -33.99 14.05
CA ALA A 2 42.84 -32.62 14.21
C ALA A 2 42.98 -31.72 12.95
N HIS A 3 44.12 -31.74 12.25
CA HIS A 3 44.32 -30.96 11.01
C HIS A 3 43.44 -31.37 9.81
N LEU A 4 42.85 -32.57 9.82
CA LEU A 4 42.02 -33.05 8.72
C LEU A 4 40.57 -32.57 8.83
N MET A 5 40.15 -32.15 10.03
CA MET A 5 38.79 -31.69 10.33
C MET A 5 38.67 -30.15 10.31
N THR A 6 39.77 -29.41 10.41
CA THR A 6 39.78 -27.94 10.40
C THR A 6 39.51 -27.35 9.01
N ALA A 7 40.09 -27.94 7.95
CA ALA A 7 39.88 -27.50 6.57
C ALA A 7 38.41 -27.58 6.10
N PRO A 8 37.69 -28.69 6.26
CA PRO A 8 36.28 -28.76 5.85
C PRO A 8 35.38 -27.85 6.69
N LEU A 9 35.71 -27.62 7.97
CA LEU A 9 34.95 -26.71 8.83
C LEU A 9 35.12 -25.24 8.41
N LEU A 10 36.36 -24.82 8.08
CA LEU A 10 36.65 -23.50 7.53
C LEU A 10 35.94 -23.26 6.20
N LEU A 11 35.92 -24.26 5.31
CA LEU A 11 35.18 -24.19 4.05
C LEU A 11 33.66 -24.05 4.27
N LEU A 12 33.11 -24.78 5.26
CA LEU A 12 31.69 -24.66 5.62
C LEU A 12 31.36 -23.26 6.16
N LEU A 13 32.21 -22.69 7.02
CA LEU A 13 32.03 -21.34 7.56
C LEU A 13 32.10 -20.26 6.47
N ILE A 14 33.05 -20.38 5.53
CA ILE A 14 33.14 -19.48 4.37
C ILE A 14 31.88 -19.58 3.51
N TRP A 15 31.39 -20.79 3.25
CA TRP A 15 30.18 -21.00 2.46
C TRP A 15 28.91 -20.47 3.13
N VAL A 16 28.78 -20.62 4.45
CA VAL A 16 27.65 -20.06 5.23
C VAL A 16 27.70 -18.52 5.22
N ALA A 17 28.88 -17.93 5.38
CA ALA A 17 29.07 -16.48 5.31
C ALA A 17 28.73 -15.93 3.91
N ASP A 18 29.17 -16.60 2.84
CA ASP A 18 28.87 -16.21 1.46
C ASP A 18 27.38 -16.35 1.12
N CYS A 19 26.73 -17.43 1.58
CA CYS A 19 25.28 -17.62 1.45
C CYS A 19 24.49 -16.54 2.21
N ALA A 20 24.93 -16.14 3.41
CA ALA A 20 24.29 -15.09 4.19
C ALA A 20 24.45 -13.71 3.52
N GLN A 21 25.66 -13.41 3.02
CA GLN A 21 25.95 -12.16 2.30
C GLN A 21 25.15 -12.05 1.00
N SER A 22 25.04 -13.15 0.24
CA SER A 22 24.26 -13.21 -1.00
C SER A 22 22.77 -12.98 -0.75
N ARG A 23 22.20 -13.59 0.31
CA ARG A 23 20.79 -13.36 0.70
C ARG A 23 20.53 -11.94 1.16
N ALA A 24 21.42 -11.36 1.97
CA ALA A 24 21.29 -9.97 2.42
C ALA A 24 21.38 -8.98 1.23
N THR A 25 22.28 -9.24 0.28
CA THR A 25 22.42 -8.43 -0.93
C THR A 25 21.18 -8.53 -1.82
N ARG A 26 20.60 -9.72 -1.95
CA ARG A 26 19.34 -9.94 -2.68
C ARG A 26 18.16 -9.22 -2.04
N ALA A 27 17.95 -9.38 -0.74
CA ALA A 27 16.88 -8.69 0.00
C ALA A 27 17.03 -7.15 -0.09
N ARG A 28 18.26 -6.65 -0.02
CA ARG A 28 18.54 -5.21 -0.22
C ARG A 28 18.20 -4.73 -1.62
N THR A 29 18.53 -5.51 -2.66
CA THR A 29 18.25 -5.15 -4.06
C THR A 29 16.74 -5.16 -4.34
N GLU A 30 16.00 -6.03 -3.66
CA GLU A 30 14.53 -6.13 -3.78
C GLU A 30 13.78 -4.93 -3.15
N LEU A 31 14.43 -4.10 -2.33
CA LEU A 31 13.81 -2.92 -1.70
C LEU A 31 14.18 -1.59 -2.37
N LEU A 32 15.19 -1.55 -3.24
CA LEU A 32 15.70 -0.31 -3.82
C LEU A 32 15.30 -0.21 -5.28
N ASN A 33 14.82 0.96 -5.69
CA ASN A 33 14.43 1.23 -7.07
C ASN A 33 13.34 0.26 -7.56
N VAL A 34 12.23 0.21 -6.84
CA VAL A 34 11.08 -0.69 -7.11
C VAL A 34 9.77 0.08 -7.09
N CYS A 35 8.77 -0.45 -7.79
CA CYS A 35 7.40 0.05 -7.75
C CYS A 35 6.52 -0.94 -7.01
N MET A 36 5.57 -0.44 -6.21
CA MET A 36 4.59 -1.28 -5.52
C MET A 36 3.52 -1.78 -6.50
N ASP A 37 2.98 -2.97 -6.26
CA ASP A 37 1.83 -3.52 -6.99
C ASP A 37 0.51 -2.91 -6.48
N ALA A 38 0.27 -1.65 -6.87
CA ALA A 38 -0.98 -0.93 -6.65
C ALA A 38 -1.66 -0.54 -7.97
N LYS A 39 -2.76 0.22 -7.90
CA LYS A 39 -3.71 0.38 -9.01
C LYS A 39 -3.13 0.94 -10.31
N HIS A 40 -2.23 1.92 -10.21
CA HIS A 40 -1.76 2.72 -11.35
C HIS A 40 -0.24 2.74 -11.49
N HIS A 41 0.47 1.91 -10.72
CA HIS A 41 1.92 1.78 -10.78
C HIS A 41 2.35 0.96 -11.99
N LYS A 42 3.49 1.34 -12.58
CA LYS A 42 4.23 0.51 -13.51
C LYS A 42 4.86 -0.67 -12.77
N GLU A 43 5.18 -1.74 -13.49
CA GLU A 43 5.89 -2.89 -12.91
C GLU A 43 7.29 -2.52 -12.40
N LYS A 44 7.99 -1.63 -13.13
CA LYS A 44 9.36 -1.22 -12.80
C LYS A 44 9.57 0.28 -13.04
N PRO A 45 10.48 0.91 -12.28
CA PRO A 45 10.82 2.31 -12.51
C PRO A 45 11.44 2.54 -13.89
N GLY A 46 11.20 3.72 -14.45
CA GLY A 46 11.84 4.16 -15.68
C GLY A 46 11.60 5.65 -15.94
N PRO A 47 12.32 6.26 -16.89
CA PRO A 47 12.17 7.67 -17.22
C PRO A 47 10.79 7.97 -17.82
N GLU A 48 10.25 9.14 -17.47
CA GLU A 48 9.00 9.72 -17.99
C GLU A 48 9.21 11.22 -18.19
N ASP A 49 9.65 11.63 -19.37
CA ASP A 49 10.03 13.03 -19.63
C ASP A 49 8.87 14.03 -19.53
N ASN A 50 7.63 13.53 -19.65
CA ASN A 50 6.41 14.35 -19.75
C ASN A 50 5.55 14.33 -18.48
N LEU A 51 6.11 13.99 -17.31
CA LEU A 51 5.37 14.08 -16.04
C LEU A 51 4.86 15.50 -15.79
N HIS A 52 3.58 15.59 -15.44
CA HIS A 52 2.86 16.85 -15.35
C HIS A 52 3.22 17.62 -14.07
N ASN A 53 3.58 18.91 -14.24
CA ASN A 53 3.68 19.93 -13.19
C ASN A 53 4.36 19.46 -11.89
N GLN A 54 3.60 19.23 -10.80
CA GLN A 54 4.13 18.85 -9.49
C GLN A 54 4.82 17.48 -9.47
N CYS A 55 4.47 16.59 -10.40
CA CYS A 55 5.10 15.27 -10.53
C CYS A 55 6.38 15.29 -11.38
N SER A 56 6.74 16.43 -12.00
CA SER A 56 7.97 16.55 -12.80
C SER A 56 9.28 16.24 -12.08
N PRO A 57 9.42 16.35 -10.74
CA PRO A 57 10.66 15.98 -10.06
C PRO A 57 11.06 14.50 -10.23
N TRP A 58 10.10 13.61 -10.52
CA TRP A 58 10.35 12.19 -10.74
C TRP A 58 10.65 11.80 -12.19
N LYS A 59 10.74 12.76 -13.13
CA LYS A 59 10.86 12.46 -14.57
C LYS A 59 12.04 11.55 -14.96
N LYS A 60 13.15 11.62 -14.22
CA LYS A 60 14.35 10.82 -14.51
C LYS A 60 14.13 9.34 -14.25
N ASN A 61 13.29 9.01 -13.27
CA ASN A 61 13.03 7.65 -12.84
C ASN A 61 11.75 7.60 -11.97
N SER A 62 10.65 7.08 -12.50
CA SER A 62 9.34 7.08 -11.84
C SER A 62 8.60 5.75 -11.99
N CYS A 63 7.65 5.54 -11.07
CA CYS A 63 6.69 4.43 -11.08
C CYS A 63 5.33 4.80 -11.70
N CYS A 64 5.07 6.07 -11.98
CA CYS A 64 3.81 6.52 -12.57
C CYS A 64 3.95 6.75 -14.08
N SER A 65 2.82 6.80 -14.78
CA SER A 65 2.77 7.20 -16.19
C SER A 65 2.51 8.72 -16.33
N THR A 66 2.75 9.26 -17.52
CA THR A 66 2.34 10.62 -17.88
C THR A 66 0.84 10.87 -17.61
N ASN A 67 -0.03 9.91 -17.97
CA ASN A 67 -1.48 10.02 -17.72
C ASN A 67 -1.78 10.11 -16.21
N THR A 68 -1.18 9.21 -15.42
CA THR A 68 -1.30 9.21 -13.95
C THR A 68 -0.94 10.57 -13.36
N SER A 69 0.16 11.17 -13.83
CA SER A 69 0.59 12.49 -13.35
C SER A 69 -0.36 13.63 -13.71
N GLN A 70 -1.01 13.59 -14.88
CA GLN A 70 -2.01 14.58 -15.28
C GLN A 70 -3.28 14.44 -14.42
N GLU A 71 -3.73 13.20 -14.20
CA GLU A 71 -4.90 12.89 -13.39
C GLU A 71 -4.69 13.23 -11.90
N ALA A 72 -3.46 13.14 -11.38
CA ALA A 72 -3.15 13.57 -10.02
C ALA A 72 -3.49 15.05 -9.74
N HIS A 73 -3.61 15.88 -10.78
CA HIS A 73 -3.90 17.31 -10.68
C HIS A 73 -5.38 17.65 -10.95
N LYS A 74 -6.22 16.67 -11.27
CA LYS A 74 -7.65 16.87 -11.54
C LYS A 74 -8.48 16.55 -10.31
N ASP A 75 -9.52 17.34 -10.08
CA ASP A 75 -10.55 17.02 -9.09
C ASP A 75 -11.40 15.84 -9.57
N ILE A 76 -11.69 14.88 -8.68
CA ILE A 76 -12.47 13.67 -9.01
C ILE A 76 -11.85 12.92 -10.21
N SER A 77 -10.53 12.78 -10.18
CA SER A 77 -9.76 12.20 -11.28
C SER A 77 -10.04 10.72 -11.51
N TYR A 78 -9.60 10.21 -12.67
CA TYR A 78 -9.70 8.80 -12.99
C TYR A 78 -9.00 7.88 -11.96
N LEU A 79 -8.01 8.41 -11.22
CA LEU A 79 -7.21 7.59 -10.31
C LEU A 79 -8.10 6.91 -9.27
N TYR A 80 -8.86 7.72 -8.52
CA TYR A 80 -9.65 7.26 -7.38
C TYR A 80 -11.03 7.91 -7.30
N ARG A 81 -11.41 8.77 -8.27
CA ARG A 81 -12.61 9.61 -8.23
C ARG A 81 -12.75 10.35 -6.89
N PHE A 82 -11.62 10.78 -6.34
CA PHE A 82 -11.58 11.40 -5.03
C PHE A 82 -11.94 12.89 -5.13
N ASN A 83 -12.92 13.31 -4.33
CA ASN A 83 -13.38 14.66 -4.18
C ASN A 83 -12.64 15.34 -3.02
N TRP A 84 -11.70 16.23 -3.37
CA TRP A 84 -11.01 17.08 -2.41
C TRP A 84 -11.94 18.11 -1.77
N ASP A 85 -13.02 18.50 -2.45
CA ASP A 85 -13.94 19.57 -2.05
C ASP A 85 -15.20 19.04 -1.31
N HIS A 86 -15.07 17.92 -0.59
CA HIS A 86 -16.19 17.25 0.11
C HIS A 86 -16.82 18.06 1.25
N CYS A 87 -16.15 19.12 1.71
CA CYS A 87 -16.66 20.09 2.69
C CYS A 87 -16.62 21.53 2.15
N GLY A 88 -16.85 21.70 0.85
CA GLY A 88 -16.68 22.96 0.15
C GLY A 88 -15.29 23.06 -0.49
N LYS A 89 -15.03 24.17 -1.18
CA LYS A 89 -13.80 24.35 -1.96
C LYS A 89 -12.56 24.35 -1.06
N MET A 90 -11.70 23.35 -1.22
CA MET A 90 -10.41 23.27 -0.54
C MET A 90 -9.49 24.39 -1.05
N THR A 91 -8.73 24.99 -0.13
CA THR A 91 -7.79 26.05 -0.50
C THR A 91 -6.69 25.49 -1.41
N PRO A 92 -6.26 26.23 -2.45
CA PRO A 92 -5.18 25.79 -3.34
C PRO A 92 -3.87 25.45 -2.60
N GLU A 93 -3.58 26.19 -1.52
CA GLU A 93 -2.41 26.00 -0.66
C GLU A 93 -2.46 24.65 0.05
N CYS A 94 -3.64 24.17 0.42
CA CYS A 94 -3.84 22.84 0.99
C CYS A 94 -3.85 21.75 -0.10
N LYS A 95 -4.61 21.99 -1.18
CA LYS A 95 -4.80 21.03 -2.29
C LYS A 95 -3.48 20.64 -2.94
N ARG A 96 -2.51 21.57 -3.06
CA ARG A 96 -1.18 21.25 -3.60
C ARG A 96 -0.46 20.15 -2.83
N HIS A 97 -0.65 20.03 -1.51
CA HIS A 97 0.00 18.97 -0.73
C HIS A 97 -0.60 17.60 -1.01
N PHE A 98 -1.91 17.52 -1.21
CA PHE A 98 -2.57 16.28 -1.64
C PHE A 98 -2.15 15.84 -3.06
N ILE A 99 -1.93 16.80 -3.96
CA ILE A 99 -1.38 16.53 -5.29
C ILE A 99 0.07 16.02 -5.16
N GLN A 100 0.91 16.68 -4.37
CA GLN A 100 2.30 16.28 -4.17
C GLN A 100 2.42 14.91 -3.48
N ASP A 101 1.55 14.63 -2.51
CA ASP A 101 1.40 13.31 -1.88
C ASP A 101 1.04 12.24 -2.92
N THR A 102 0.07 12.52 -3.78
CA THR A 102 -0.28 11.64 -4.91
C THR A 102 0.93 11.42 -5.83
N CYS A 103 1.68 12.47 -6.18
CA CYS A 103 2.90 12.30 -6.98
C CYS A 103 3.94 11.43 -6.26
N LEU A 104 4.17 11.62 -4.96
CA LEU A 104 5.11 10.79 -4.20
C LEU A 104 4.66 9.33 -4.19
N TYR A 105 3.40 9.07 -3.86
CA TYR A 105 2.83 7.73 -3.77
C TYR A 105 2.86 6.99 -5.11
N GLU A 106 2.41 7.64 -6.19
CA GLU A 106 2.31 7.03 -7.52
C GLU A 106 3.67 6.93 -8.23
N CYS A 107 4.55 7.92 -8.05
CA CYS A 107 5.76 8.06 -8.87
C CYS A 107 7.05 7.62 -8.18
N SER A 108 7.14 7.59 -6.86
CA SER A 108 8.43 7.38 -6.18
C SER A 108 8.92 5.92 -6.26
N PRO A 109 10.11 5.67 -6.84
CA PRO A 109 10.73 4.35 -6.82
C PRO A 109 11.52 4.07 -5.54
N ASN A 110 11.43 4.97 -4.54
CA ASN A 110 12.25 4.96 -3.33
C ASN A 110 11.44 4.62 -2.08
N LEU A 111 10.23 4.09 -2.23
CA LEU A 111 9.37 3.71 -1.11
C LEU A 111 9.47 2.22 -0.73
N GLY A 112 10.30 1.45 -1.44
CA GLY A 112 10.44 0.00 -1.28
C GLY A 112 10.62 -0.50 0.16
N PRO A 113 11.45 0.12 1.03
CA PRO A 113 11.60 -0.30 2.43
C PRO A 113 10.30 -0.31 3.25
N TRP A 114 9.25 0.37 2.78
CA TRP A 114 7.97 0.50 3.45
C TRP A 114 6.81 -0.15 2.69
N ILE A 115 7.09 -0.82 1.56
CA ILE A 115 6.08 -1.57 0.83
C ILE A 115 5.71 -2.82 1.66
N GLN A 116 4.42 -2.97 1.91
CA GLN A 116 3.85 -4.13 2.57
C GLN A 116 2.63 -4.58 1.78
N GLN A 117 2.39 -5.89 1.74
CA GLN A 117 1.08 -6.39 1.35
C GLN A 117 0.08 -5.88 2.39
N PRO A 118 -1.10 -5.33 1.98
CA PRO A 118 -2.16 -5.07 2.92
C PRO A 118 -2.48 -6.43 3.53
N THR A 119 -2.06 -6.65 4.77
CA THR A 119 -2.64 -7.71 5.56
C THR A 119 -4.11 -7.38 5.56
N GLY A 120 -4.90 -8.15 4.81
CA GLY A 120 -6.33 -8.19 5.03
C GLY A 120 -6.45 -8.36 6.53
N GLN A 121 -7.09 -7.41 7.21
CA GLN A 121 -7.24 -7.43 8.65
C GLN A 121 -8.17 -8.61 8.97
N LEU A 122 -7.58 -9.81 8.94
CA LEU A 122 -8.25 -11.08 9.15
C LEU A 122 -8.09 -11.53 10.59
N CYS A 123 -7.37 -10.78 11.43
CA CYS A 123 -7.36 -11.06 12.85
C CYS A 123 -7.42 -9.75 13.65
N ALA A 124 -8.49 -9.57 14.42
CA ALA A 124 -8.53 -8.57 15.50
C ALA A 124 -7.36 -8.83 16.48
N PRO A 125 -6.83 -7.81 17.17
CA PRO A 125 -5.59 -7.89 17.96
C PRO A 125 -5.58 -8.91 19.12
N ASN A 126 -6.69 -9.60 19.39
CA ASN A 126 -6.83 -10.58 20.47
C ASN A 126 -7.09 -12.03 19.99
N ILE A 127 -6.87 -12.35 18.71
CA ILE A 127 -7.14 -13.69 18.17
C ILE A 127 -5.83 -14.42 17.87
N SER A 128 -5.65 -15.61 18.47
CA SER A 128 -4.51 -16.50 18.22
C SER A 128 -4.42 -16.90 16.75
N TYR A 129 -3.19 -16.93 16.20
CA TYR A 129 -2.89 -17.29 14.80
C TYR A 129 -3.54 -18.62 14.36
N ARG A 130 -3.65 -19.59 15.26
CA ARG A 130 -4.33 -20.88 14.99
C ARG A 130 -5.85 -20.74 14.85
N LEU A 131 -6.47 -19.88 15.65
CA LEU A 131 -7.91 -19.61 15.56
C LEU A 131 -8.23 -18.81 14.29
N CYS A 132 -7.29 -17.97 13.84
CA CYS A 132 -7.42 -17.19 12.60
C CYS A 132 -7.44 -18.08 11.35
N LEU A 133 -6.57 -19.09 11.27
CA LEU A 133 -6.61 -20.10 10.19
C LEU A 133 -7.89 -20.95 10.21
N GLN A 134 -8.45 -21.19 11.39
CA GLN A 134 -9.65 -21.99 11.55
C GLN A 134 -10.93 -21.24 11.15
N LEU A 135 -10.94 -19.91 11.25
CA LEU A 135 -12.05 -19.04 10.82
C LEU A 135 -12.06 -18.75 9.30
N GLN A 136 -10.94 -18.87 8.60
CA GLN A 136 -10.90 -18.79 7.13
C GLN A 136 -11.72 -19.90 6.44
N PHE A 137 -11.94 -21.03 7.13
CA PHE A 137 -12.84 -22.09 6.65
C PHE A 137 -14.33 -21.72 6.81
N TYR A 138 -14.68 -20.75 7.65
CA TYR A 138 -16.06 -20.33 7.92
C TYR A 138 -16.46 -19.01 7.25
N SER A 139 -15.53 -18.27 6.62
CA SER A 139 -15.88 -17.07 5.83
C SER A 139 -16.63 -17.37 4.52
N GLY A 140 -16.83 -18.64 4.18
CA GLY A 140 -17.79 -19.07 3.15
C GLY A 140 -19.26 -19.02 3.57
N CYS A 141 -19.58 -18.72 4.84
CA CYS A 141 -20.94 -18.84 5.38
C CYS A 141 -21.45 -17.62 6.20
N ILE A 142 -20.93 -16.41 5.98
CA ILE A 142 -21.52 -15.18 6.58
C ILE A 142 -22.17 -14.31 5.49
N SER A 143 -22.97 -14.93 4.62
CA SER A 143 -23.86 -14.22 3.68
C SER A 143 -25.31 -14.10 4.16
N GLU A 144 -25.68 -14.72 5.29
CA GLU A 144 -27.09 -14.92 5.68
C GLU A 144 -27.54 -14.25 7.00
N VAL A 145 -26.78 -13.30 7.56
CA VAL A 145 -27.24 -12.53 8.73
C VAL A 145 -27.43 -11.06 8.34
N PRO A 146 -28.68 -10.60 8.10
CA PRO A 146 -28.97 -9.22 7.68
C PRO A 146 -28.52 -8.16 8.69
N GLU A 147 -28.55 -8.49 9.99
CA GLU A 147 -28.23 -7.55 11.07
C GLU A 147 -26.72 -7.31 11.26
N LEU A 148 -25.86 -8.21 10.75
CA LEU A 148 -24.40 -8.07 10.81
C LEU A 148 -23.79 -7.40 9.57
N LYS A 149 -24.52 -7.33 8.45
CA LYS A 149 -24.09 -6.60 7.24
C LYS A 149 -23.87 -5.12 7.53
N THR A 150 -24.68 -4.51 8.37
CA THR A 150 -24.58 -3.07 8.68
C THR A 150 -23.41 -2.74 9.60
N PHE A 151 -22.93 -3.71 10.40
CA PHE A 151 -21.85 -3.49 11.37
C PHE A 151 -20.46 -3.78 10.78
N PHE A 152 -20.33 -4.77 9.90
CA PHE A 152 -19.03 -5.17 9.32
C PHE A 152 -18.65 -4.44 8.02
N VAL A 153 -19.61 -3.87 7.28
CA VAL A 153 -19.34 -3.21 5.98
C VAL A 153 -18.69 -1.83 6.13
N ASN A 154 -18.74 -1.21 7.32
CA ASN A 154 -18.22 0.15 7.53
C ASN A 154 -16.81 0.24 8.13
N SER A 155 -16.15 -0.87 8.43
CA SER A 155 -14.82 -0.87 9.08
C SER A 155 -13.69 -1.54 8.28
N GLN A 156 -13.95 -2.01 7.06
CA GLN A 156 -12.93 -2.68 6.23
C GLN A 156 -12.55 -1.78 5.05
N VAL A 157 -11.26 -1.47 4.93
CA VAL A 157 -10.71 -0.82 3.73
C VAL A 157 -10.89 -1.81 2.57
N ASP A 158 -11.61 -1.41 1.52
CA ASP A 158 -11.65 -2.18 0.28
C ASP A 158 -10.24 -2.20 -0.34
N GLN A 159 -9.59 -3.37 -0.29
CA GLN A 159 -8.25 -3.59 -0.85
C GLN A 159 -8.32 -4.26 -2.24
N SER A 160 -9.50 -4.44 -2.83
CA SER A 160 -9.66 -5.17 -4.11
C SER A 160 -8.85 -4.57 -5.27
N TRP A 161 -8.46 -3.30 -5.16
CA TRP A 161 -7.76 -2.53 -6.18
C TRP A 161 -6.23 -2.48 -6.03
N ARG A 162 -5.63 -2.99 -4.93
CA ARG A 162 -4.17 -3.02 -4.74
C ARG A 162 -3.70 -4.28 -4.02
N LYS A 163 -2.54 -4.82 -4.42
CA LYS A 163 -1.91 -5.96 -3.73
C LYS A 163 -0.86 -5.51 -2.72
N GLU A 164 -0.35 -4.30 -2.85
CA GLU A 164 0.67 -3.70 -2.00
C GLU A 164 0.30 -2.25 -1.64
N ARG A 165 0.79 -1.78 -0.49
CA ARG A 165 0.72 -0.37 -0.08
C ARG A 165 1.96 0.01 0.72
N ILE A 166 2.16 1.31 0.91
CA ILE A 166 3.15 1.80 1.86
C ILE A 166 2.56 1.85 3.28
N LEU A 167 3.42 1.61 4.28
CA LEU A 167 3.13 1.76 5.70
C LEU A 167 4.31 2.37 6.45
N ASP A 168 4.03 3.32 7.34
CA ASP A 168 4.98 3.98 8.22
C ASP A 168 6.17 4.65 7.49
N VAL A 169 5.94 5.21 6.30
CA VAL A 169 6.97 5.97 5.58
C VAL A 169 7.40 7.18 6.44
N PRO A 170 8.69 7.35 6.77
CA PRO A 170 9.16 8.36 7.70
C PRO A 170 9.18 9.74 7.03
N LEU A 171 8.03 10.39 6.95
CA LEU A 171 7.87 11.70 6.33
C LEU A 171 8.66 12.75 7.12
N CYS A 172 9.43 13.61 6.43
CA CYS A 172 10.20 14.65 7.09
C CYS A 172 9.31 15.61 7.89
N LYS A 173 9.85 16.09 9.01
CA LYS A 173 9.13 16.94 9.95
C LYS A 173 8.52 18.17 9.27
N GLU A 174 9.30 18.86 8.45
CA GLU A 174 8.88 20.12 7.82
C GLU A 174 7.83 19.89 6.72
N ASP A 175 7.91 18.80 5.96
CA ASP A 175 6.90 18.45 4.94
C ASP A 175 5.53 18.22 5.59
N CYS A 176 5.49 17.44 6.67
CA CYS A 176 4.26 17.18 7.40
C CYS A 176 3.72 18.44 8.10
N GLN A 177 4.61 19.22 8.72
CA GLN A 177 4.22 20.45 9.38
C GLN A 177 3.65 21.46 8.39
N GLN A 178 4.32 21.71 7.26
CA GLN A 178 3.83 22.66 6.26
C GLN A 178 2.51 22.22 5.65
N TRP A 179 2.32 20.93 5.41
CA TRP A 179 1.04 20.39 4.94
C TRP A 179 -0.09 20.71 5.92
N TRP A 180 0.13 20.45 7.21
CA TRP A 180 -0.86 20.75 8.25
C TRP A 180 -1.15 22.25 8.37
N GLU A 181 -0.13 23.09 8.31
CA GLU A 181 -0.29 24.54 8.41
C GLU A 181 -1.07 25.14 7.24
N ASP A 182 -0.79 24.71 6.01
CA ASP A 182 -1.46 25.20 4.79
C ASP A 182 -2.91 24.69 4.68
N CYS A 183 -3.23 23.57 5.34
CA CYS A 183 -4.57 23.04 5.41
C CYS A 183 -5.42 23.60 6.54
N ARG A 184 -4.87 24.42 7.46
CA ARG A 184 -5.57 24.90 8.66
C ARG A 184 -6.90 25.59 8.38
N THR A 185 -7.02 26.30 7.25
CA THR A 185 -8.24 27.04 6.86
C THR A 185 -9.20 26.23 5.98
N SER A 186 -8.80 25.03 5.55
CA SER A 186 -9.67 24.10 4.82
C SER A 186 -10.58 23.33 5.79
N PHE A 187 -11.58 22.65 5.24
CA PHE A 187 -12.58 21.91 6.01
C PHE A 187 -12.59 20.43 5.61
N THR A 188 -12.94 19.56 6.54
CA THR A 188 -13.19 18.14 6.30
C THR A 188 -14.26 17.61 7.26
N CYS A 189 -14.73 16.40 7.03
CA CYS A 189 -15.71 15.71 7.85
C CYS A 189 -15.19 14.39 8.42
N LYS A 190 -13.91 14.04 8.16
CA LYS A 190 -13.31 12.76 8.55
C LYS A 190 -11.83 12.91 8.87
N SER A 191 -11.34 12.12 9.83
CA SER A 191 -9.92 11.98 10.17
C SER A 191 -9.22 10.81 9.46
N ASN A 192 -9.97 9.88 8.87
CA ASN A 192 -9.44 8.79 8.05
C ASN A 192 -10.08 8.82 6.67
N TRP A 193 -9.28 9.01 5.63
CA TRP A 193 -9.74 9.22 4.25
C TRP A 193 -9.61 7.96 3.38
N HIS A 194 -9.09 6.85 3.90
CA HIS A 194 -9.09 5.58 3.18
C HIS A 194 -10.45 4.86 3.21
N MET A 195 -11.28 5.09 4.23
CA MET A 195 -12.52 4.31 4.44
C MET A 195 -13.67 5.10 5.06
N GLY A 196 -14.88 4.56 4.94
CA GLY A 196 -16.09 5.12 5.55
C GLY A 196 -16.59 6.40 4.89
N TRP A 197 -16.37 6.54 3.58
CA TRP A 197 -16.99 7.57 2.74
C TRP A 197 -18.32 7.06 2.19
N ASP A 198 -19.25 7.98 1.91
CA ASP A 198 -20.42 7.68 1.11
C ASP A 198 -20.09 7.80 -0.39
N TRP A 199 -20.24 6.70 -1.13
CA TRP A 199 -20.00 6.63 -2.58
C TRP A 199 -21.31 6.51 -3.38
N THR A 200 -22.47 6.71 -2.75
CA THR A 200 -23.79 6.52 -3.37
C THR A 200 -24.08 7.47 -4.53
N SER A 201 -23.36 8.59 -4.62
CA SER A 201 -23.38 9.51 -5.78
C SER A 201 -23.09 8.81 -7.12
N GLY A 202 -22.43 7.65 -7.08
CA GLY A 202 -22.13 6.82 -8.24
C GLY A 202 -23.09 5.70 -8.54
N LYS A 203 -24.19 5.60 -7.78
CA LYS A 203 -25.28 4.69 -8.12
C LYS A 203 -26.10 5.35 -9.20
N GLU A 204 -25.76 5.10 -10.46
CA GLU A 204 -26.79 5.11 -11.48
C GLU A 204 -27.83 4.09 -11.01
N ARG A 205 -29.03 4.55 -10.65
CA ARG A 205 -30.18 3.65 -10.51
C ARG A 205 -30.41 3.10 -11.90
N VAL A 206 -29.77 1.97 -12.22
CA VAL A 206 -30.23 1.14 -13.32
C VAL A 206 -31.62 0.69 -12.89
N GLY A 207 -32.63 1.42 -13.34
CA GLY A 207 -34.02 1.05 -13.18
C GLY A 207 -34.22 -0.24 -13.96
N TRP A 208 -34.18 -1.37 -13.27
CA TRP A 208 -34.81 -2.58 -13.78
C TRP A 208 -36.32 -2.42 -13.59
N GLU A 209 -36.96 -1.60 -14.42
CA GLU A 209 -38.36 -1.84 -14.81
C GLU A 209 -38.34 -2.94 -15.88
N GLY A 210 -38.04 -4.15 -15.43
CA GLY A 210 -38.11 -5.38 -16.21
C GLY A 210 -38.98 -6.36 -15.44
N ALA A 211 -40.19 -6.56 -15.92
CA ALA A 211 -41.23 -7.37 -15.30
C ALA A 211 -40.72 -8.78 -14.92
N CYS A 212 -40.66 -9.08 -13.62
CA CYS A 212 -40.84 -10.45 -13.15
C CYS A 212 -42.33 -10.78 -13.21
N ASN A 213 -42.81 -11.16 -14.40
CA ASN A 213 -44.05 -11.91 -14.51
C ASN A 213 -43.70 -13.36 -14.80
N VAL A 214 -43.60 -14.17 -13.75
CA VAL A 214 -43.89 -15.60 -13.84
C VAL A 214 -44.24 -16.13 -12.45
N SER A 215 -45.48 -16.58 -12.39
CA SER A 215 -46.06 -17.47 -11.39
C SER A 215 -45.10 -18.57 -10.91
N GLY A 216 -44.92 -18.63 -9.59
CA GLY A 216 -44.61 -19.84 -8.82
C GLY A 216 -43.50 -20.73 -9.35
N LEU A 217 -42.26 -20.45 -8.95
CA LEU A 217 -41.27 -21.41 -8.45
C LEU A 217 -39.97 -20.64 -8.15
N GLU A 218 -39.50 -20.77 -6.92
CA GLU A 218 -38.25 -20.23 -6.43
C GLU A 218 -37.07 -20.75 -7.27
N LEU A 219 -36.14 -19.87 -7.65
CA LEU A 219 -34.69 -20.07 -7.76
C LEU A 219 -34.05 -18.82 -8.38
N CYS A 220 -33.58 -17.89 -7.53
CA CYS A 220 -32.62 -16.86 -7.96
C CYS A 220 -31.25 -17.53 -8.07
N SER A 221 -30.70 -17.56 -9.28
CA SER A 221 -29.45 -18.24 -9.62
C SER A 221 -28.23 -17.52 -9.02
N CYS A 222 -27.79 -17.97 -7.85
CA CYS A 222 -26.42 -17.85 -7.39
C CYS A 222 -26.06 -19.12 -6.61
N CYS A 223 -25.24 -19.98 -7.24
CA CYS A 223 -24.57 -21.20 -6.74
C CYS A 223 -25.05 -22.51 -7.39
N VAL A 224 -24.48 -22.88 -8.54
CA VAL A 224 -24.00 -24.25 -8.77
C VAL A 224 -22.80 -24.24 -9.73
N LYS A 225 -21.60 -24.51 -9.20
CA LYS A 225 -20.60 -25.32 -9.91
C LYS A 225 -20.43 -26.59 -9.08
N ILE A 226 -20.48 -27.75 -9.73
CA ILE A 226 -19.68 -28.98 -9.57
C ILE A 226 -20.43 -30.10 -10.31
N TRP A 227 -19.75 -30.71 -11.30
CA TRP A 227 -19.79 -32.11 -11.81
C TRP A 227 -19.62 -32.15 -13.33
N ALA A 228 -18.47 -32.65 -13.79
CA ALA A 228 -18.34 -33.58 -14.92
C ALA A 228 -16.84 -33.80 -15.23
N PHE A 229 -16.28 -34.89 -14.71
CA PHE A 229 -15.13 -35.60 -15.28
C PHE A 229 -15.71 -36.72 -16.16
N GLU A 230 -15.04 -37.03 -17.29
CA GLU A 230 -15.39 -38.03 -18.33
C GLU A 230 -16.39 -37.62 -19.42
N ALA A 231 -15.87 -37.04 -20.50
CA ALA A 231 -16.11 -37.49 -21.89
C ALA A 231 -15.24 -36.64 -22.82
N GLY A 232 -14.31 -37.26 -23.54
CA GLY A 232 -13.43 -36.57 -24.47
C GLY A 232 -14.15 -36.08 -25.71
N THR A 233 -13.93 -34.83 -26.10
CA THR A 233 -13.95 -34.34 -27.50
C THR A 233 -13.10 -33.07 -27.62
N THR A 234 -12.47 -32.94 -28.79
CA THR A 234 -11.42 -31.99 -29.18
C THR A 234 -11.93 -30.63 -29.65
N ARG A 235 -11.13 -29.56 -29.39
CA ARG A 235 -11.08 -28.23 -30.06
C ARG A 235 -12.37 -27.40 -29.96
N ASP A 236 -12.36 -26.11 -29.66
CA ASP A 236 -11.58 -25.06 -30.30
C ASP A 236 -11.43 -23.84 -29.36
N SER A 237 -10.31 -23.15 -29.48
CA SER A 237 -9.90 -22.00 -28.69
C SER A 237 -10.38 -20.70 -29.33
N SER A 238 -11.48 -20.11 -28.84
CA SER A 238 -11.76 -18.65 -28.92
C SER A 238 -13.15 -18.31 -28.37
N ALA A 239 -13.20 -17.74 -27.16
CA ALA A 239 -14.19 -16.78 -26.65
C ALA A 239 -14.11 -16.73 -25.12
N HIS A 240 -13.22 -15.89 -24.58
CA HIS A 240 -13.36 -15.39 -23.21
C HIS A 240 -14.05 -14.03 -23.28
N SER A 241 -15.35 -14.01 -23.58
CA SER A 241 -16.23 -12.94 -23.12
C SER A 241 -16.54 -13.19 -21.65
N GLY A 242 -15.55 -12.93 -20.80
CA GLY A 242 -15.78 -12.80 -19.38
C GLY A 242 -16.69 -11.61 -19.14
N LEU A 243 -17.97 -11.87 -18.85
CA LEU A 243 -18.85 -10.93 -18.18
C LEU A 243 -18.27 -10.66 -16.80
N GLN A 244 -17.28 -9.77 -16.75
CA GLN A 244 -16.80 -9.18 -15.52
C GLN A 244 -17.94 -8.28 -15.04
N SER A 245 -18.65 -8.71 -14.00
CA SER A 245 -19.63 -7.88 -13.29
C SER A 245 -18.90 -6.74 -12.58
N SER A 246 -18.39 -5.80 -13.36
CA SER A 246 -17.86 -4.54 -12.90
C SER A 246 -19.09 -3.65 -12.68
N ILE A 247 -19.59 -3.60 -11.44
CA ILE A 247 -20.40 -2.46 -11.02
C ILE A 247 -19.47 -1.25 -11.15
N MET A 248 -19.64 -0.51 -12.24
CA MET A 248 -18.92 0.73 -12.48
C MET A 248 -19.48 1.75 -11.49
N TYR A 249 -18.81 1.92 -10.34
CA TYR A 249 -19.14 2.99 -9.40
C TYR A 249 -18.76 4.33 -10.06
N ILE A 250 -19.72 5.02 -10.68
CA ILE A 250 -19.52 6.34 -11.33
C ILE A 250 -19.69 7.46 -10.30
N GLY A 251 -19.14 7.26 -9.10
CA GLY A 251 -19.36 8.14 -7.94
C GLY A 251 -18.07 8.67 -7.37
N TYR A 252 -18.20 9.72 -6.59
CA TYR A 252 -17.13 10.32 -5.81
C TYR A 252 -17.49 10.32 -4.33
N ASN A 253 -16.49 10.40 -3.47
CA ASN A 253 -16.69 10.37 -2.02
C ASN A 253 -17.45 11.60 -1.52
N GLN A 254 -18.40 11.35 -0.63
CA GLN A 254 -19.16 12.33 0.11
C GLN A 254 -19.10 12.03 1.61
N CYS A 255 -19.30 13.06 2.43
CA CYS A 255 -19.33 12.91 3.88
C CYS A 255 -20.42 11.90 4.28
N PRO A 256 -20.10 10.91 5.14
CA PRO A 256 -21.06 9.92 5.57
C PRO A 256 -22.17 10.55 6.43
N VAL A 257 -23.31 9.89 6.51
CA VAL A 257 -24.47 10.35 7.28
C VAL A 257 -24.08 10.62 8.74
N GLY A 258 -24.38 11.82 9.23
CA GLY A 258 -24.07 12.26 10.59
C GLY A 258 -22.67 12.87 10.78
N ALA A 259 -21.78 12.79 9.78
CA ALA A 259 -20.50 13.51 9.82
C ALA A 259 -20.73 14.98 9.43
N SER A 260 -20.19 15.89 10.25
CA SER A 260 -20.31 17.34 10.06
C SER A 260 -18.99 17.91 9.56
N CYS A 261 -19.06 18.92 8.68
CA CYS A 261 -17.88 19.62 8.21
C CYS A 261 -17.34 20.55 9.30
N HIS A 262 -16.08 20.35 9.68
CA HIS A 262 -15.34 21.20 10.61
C HIS A 262 -14.00 21.62 10.00
N PRO A 263 -13.34 22.66 10.54
CA PRO A 263 -11.98 23.00 10.12
C PRO A 263 -11.04 21.80 10.24
N PHE A 264 -10.04 21.70 9.36
CA PHE A 264 -9.07 20.60 9.36
C PHE A 264 -8.45 20.34 10.74
N SER A 265 -8.16 21.40 11.49
CA SER A 265 -7.59 21.32 12.85
C SER A 265 -8.49 20.63 13.87
N PHE A 266 -9.80 20.50 13.61
CA PHE A 266 -10.73 19.76 14.46
C PHE A 266 -10.52 18.25 14.34
N TYR A 267 -10.43 17.74 13.11
CA TYR A 267 -10.18 16.31 12.84
C TYR A 267 -8.70 15.94 12.96
N PHE A 268 -7.81 16.91 12.74
CA PHE A 268 -6.36 16.75 12.79
C PHE A 268 -5.74 17.79 13.73
N PRO A 269 -5.75 17.55 15.05
CA PRO A 269 -5.31 18.53 16.04
C PRO A 269 -3.81 18.83 16.00
N THR A 270 -3.00 17.94 15.40
CA THR A 270 -1.55 18.10 15.27
C THR A 270 -1.07 17.69 13.86
N PRO A 271 0.14 18.10 13.43
CA PRO A 271 0.72 17.62 12.18
C PRO A 271 0.81 16.09 12.10
N ALA A 272 1.22 15.43 13.19
CA ALA A 272 1.27 13.97 13.25
C ALA A 272 -0.11 13.34 13.01
N ALA A 273 -1.16 13.88 13.65
CA ALA A 273 -2.53 13.39 13.43
C ALA A 273 -2.95 13.50 11.96
N LEU A 274 -2.54 14.54 11.23
CA LEU A 274 -2.80 14.64 9.80
C LEU A 274 -2.04 13.56 9.03
N CYS A 275 -0.71 13.57 9.09
CA CYS A 275 0.12 12.77 8.20
C CYS A 275 -0.01 11.26 8.47
N GLU A 276 -0.20 10.87 9.73
CA GLU A 276 -0.30 9.45 10.11
C GLU A 276 -1.71 8.90 9.90
N GLU A 277 -2.77 9.64 10.24
CA GLU A 277 -4.13 9.08 10.27
C GLU A 277 -4.87 9.21 8.93
N ILE A 278 -4.63 10.28 8.17
CA ILE A 278 -5.43 10.59 6.97
C ILE A 278 -5.44 9.43 5.98
N TRP A 279 -4.28 8.78 5.82
CA TRP A 279 -4.09 7.61 4.97
C TRP A 279 -3.78 6.34 5.78
N THR A 280 -4.37 6.16 6.96
CA THR A 280 -4.27 4.92 7.76
C THR A 280 -2.83 4.40 7.87
N HIS A 281 -1.94 5.20 8.46
CA HIS A 281 -0.51 4.90 8.66
C HIS A 281 0.28 4.64 7.37
N SER A 282 -0.09 5.25 6.24
CA SER A 282 0.83 5.30 5.09
C SER A 282 2.13 6.03 5.44
N TYR A 283 2.03 7.08 6.25
CA TYR A 283 3.18 7.82 6.79
C TYR A 283 3.27 7.69 8.30
N LYS A 284 4.50 7.89 8.78
CA LYS A 284 4.85 8.10 10.17
C LYS A 284 5.66 9.38 10.27
N LEU A 285 5.30 10.28 11.16
CA LEU A 285 6.05 11.53 11.30
C LEU A 285 7.45 11.24 11.83
N SER A 286 8.47 11.66 11.07
CA SER A 286 9.86 11.58 11.48
C SER A 286 10.26 12.79 12.30
N ASN A 287 11.12 12.59 13.30
CA ASN A 287 11.76 13.70 14.02
C ASN A 287 12.93 14.32 13.24
N TYR A 288 13.36 13.68 12.15
CA TYR A 288 14.43 14.19 11.31
C TYR A 288 13.93 15.30 10.38
N SER A 289 14.78 16.31 10.20
CA SER A 289 14.53 17.40 9.26
C SER A 289 14.89 17.03 7.82
N ARG A 290 14.33 17.77 6.87
CA ARG A 290 14.69 17.73 5.45
C ARG A 290 16.21 17.82 5.27
N GLY A 291 16.73 17.06 4.31
CA GLY A 291 18.18 16.99 4.02
C GLY A 291 19.02 16.14 4.97
N SER A 292 18.43 15.55 6.02
CA SER A 292 19.15 14.67 6.95
C SER A 292 19.59 13.32 6.36
N GLY A 293 19.04 12.92 5.21
CA GLY A 293 19.18 11.57 4.68
C GLY A 293 18.42 10.49 5.47
N ARG A 294 17.55 10.88 6.43
CA ARG A 294 16.86 9.97 7.36
C ARG A 294 15.33 10.04 7.33
N CYS A 295 14.76 10.87 6.48
CA CYS A 295 13.32 11.00 6.29
C CYS A 295 12.99 11.26 4.81
N ILE A 296 11.82 10.79 4.38
CA ILE A 296 11.32 10.98 3.02
C ILE A 296 10.80 12.40 2.86
N GLN A 297 11.20 13.04 1.77
CA GLN A 297 10.75 14.36 1.36
C GLN A 297 9.71 14.22 0.24
N MET A 298 8.56 14.84 0.44
CA MET A 298 7.48 14.92 -0.55
C MET A 298 7.78 16.04 -1.55
N TRP A 299 8.35 17.14 -1.05
CA TRP A 299 8.81 18.27 -1.84
C TRP A 299 10.33 18.24 -2.00
N PHE A 300 10.87 18.42 -3.20
CA PHE A 300 12.31 18.59 -3.42
C PHE A 300 12.59 19.26 -4.77
N ASP A 301 13.78 19.86 -4.90
CA ASP A 301 14.24 20.46 -6.14
C ASP A 301 14.95 19.40 -7.01
N PRO A 302 14.40 19.02 -8.18
CA PRO A 302 15.01 18.01 -9.03
C PRO A 302 16.34 18.42 -9.64
N ALA A 303 16.69 19.72 -9.63
CA ALA A 303 18.02 20.18 -10.04
C ALA A 303 19.12 19.70 -9.09
N GLN A 304 18.79 19.46 -7.81
CA GLN A 304 19.72 18.98 -6.77
C GLN A 304 19.70 17.45 -6.64
N GLY A 305 18.94 16.75 -7.49
CA GLY A 305 18.75 15.31 -7.41
C GLY A 305 17.61 14.91 -6.46
N ASN A 306 17.26 13.62 -6.47
CA ASN A 306 16.22 13.08 -5.61
C ASN A 306 16.82 12.67 -4.25
N PRO A 307 16.52 13.37 -3.15
CA PRO A 307 17.11 13.08 -1.83
C PRO A 307 16.61 11.73 -1.26
N ASN A 308 15.49 11.20 -1.75
CA ASN A 308 14.89 9.97 -1.23
C ASN A 308 15.67 8.71 -1.63
N GLU A 309 16.55 8.79 -2.64
CA GLU A 309 17.42 7.68 -3.01
C GLU A 309 18.37 7.28 -1.87
N GLU A 310 18.96 8.28 -1.19
CA GLU A 310 19.82 8.05 -0.03
C GLU A 310 19.02 7.51 1.15
N VAL A 311 17.85 8.08 1.41
CA VAL A 311 16.96 7.68 2.52
C VAL A 311 16.56 6.21 2.36
N ALA A 312 16.09 5.82 1.17
CA ALA A 312 15.72 4.43 0.90
C ALA A 312 16.90 3.47 1.10
N ARG A 313 18.10 3.87 0.63
CA ARG A 313 19.33 3.09 0.81
C ARG A 313 19.66 2.88 2.29
N PHE A 314 19.57 3.94 3.09
CA PHE A 314 19.83 3.89 4.52
C PHE A 314 18.89 2.90 5.25
N TYR A 315 17.58 2.97 4.98
CA TYR A 315 16.62 2.06 5.63
C TYR A 315 16.71 0.62 5.11
N ALA A 316 16.93 0.42 3.80
CA ALA A 316 17.13 -0.93 3.24
C ALA A 316 18.36 -1.64 3.84
N GLU A 317 19.43 -0.90 4.10
CA GLU A 317 20.63 -1.40 4.78
C GLU A 317 20.34 -1.83 6.21
N ALA A 318 19.63 -1.00 6.99
CA ALA A 318 19.28 -1.30 8.37
C ALA A 318 18.40 -2.57 8.48
N MET A 319 17.46 -2.75 7.53
CA MET A 319 16.58 -3.92 7.48
C MET A 319 17.34 -5.20 7.10
N SER A 320 18.33 -5.09 6.20
CA SER A 320 19.15 -6.22 5.77
C SER A 320 20.21 -6.62 6.82
N GLY A 321 20.70 -5.67 7.61
CA GLY A 321 21.71 -5.88 8.65
C GLY A 321 21.19 -6.56 9.92
N ALA A 322 19.90 -6.42 10.24
CA ALA A 322 19.28 -7.07 11.40
C ALA A 322 19.40 -8.61 11.39
N GLY A 323 19.57 -9.22 10.20
CA GLY A 323 19.81 -10.67 10.06
C GLY A 323 21.26 -11.11 10.36
N LEU A 324 22.24 -10.22 10.29
CA LEU A 324 23.67 -10.54 10.49
C LEU A 324 24.11 -10.45 11.96
N HIS A 325 23.53 -9.54 12.74
CA HIS A 325 23.95 -9.31 14.14
C HIS A 325 23.60 -10.46 15.10
N GLY A 326 22.61 -11.30 14.77
CA GLY A 326 22.25 -12.47 15.60
C GLY A 326 23.15 -13.69 15.40
N VAL A 327 23.83 -13.80 14.25
CA VAL A 327 24.59 -15.00 13.86
C VAL A 327 26.09 -14.80 14.01
N TRP A 328 26.59 -13.58 13.77
CA TRP A 328 28.02 -13.26 13.79
C TRP A 328 28.71 -13.50 15.14
N PRO A 329 28.13 -13.11 16.30
CA PRO A 329 28.78 -13.36 17.59
C PRO A 329 28.86 -14.86 17.92
N LEU A 330 27.84 -15.64 17.53
CA LEU A 330 27.80 -17.10 17.73
C LEU A 330 28.80 -17.82 16.83
N VAL A 331 28.92 -17.41 15.57
CA VAL A 331 29.89 -18.00 14.62
C VAL A 331 31.33 -17.64 15.01
N CYS A 332 31.59 -16.39 15.41
CA CYS A 332 32.92 -15.99 15.90
C CYS A 332 33.29 -16.67 17.22
N SER A 333 32.35 -16.82 18.16
CA SER A 333 32.61 -17.50 19.44
C SER A 333 32.78 -19.02 19.28
N LEU A 334 32.01 -19.67 18.41
CA LEU A 334 32.25 -21.07 18.03
C LEU A 334 33.62 -21.25 17.36
N SER A 335 34.02 -20.34 16.49
CA SER A 335 35.33 -20.37 15.82
C SER A 335 36.48 -20.23 16.81
N LEU A 336 36.36 -19.31 17.79
CA LEU A 336 37.36 -19.12 18.86
C LEU A 336 37.42 -20.30 19.84
N MET A 337 36.27 -20.85 20.23
CA MET A 337 36.21 -22.05 21.07
C MET A 337 36.82 -23.27 20.38
N LEU A 338 36.57 -23.45 19.09
CA LEU A 338 37.13 -24.56 18.31
C LEU A 338 38.64 -24.39 18.10
N LEU A 339 39.13 -23.17 17.85
CA LEU A 339 40.57 -22.89 17.81
C LEU A 339 41.28 -23.19 19.14
N TRP A 340 40.59 -23.00 20.27
CA TRP A 340 41.11 -23.28 21.60
C TRP A 340 41.08 -24.77 21.97
N VAL A 341 40.09 -25.53 21.49
CA VAL A 341 39.99 -26.98 21.72
C VAL A 341 40.95 -27.79 20.82
N PHE A 342 41.40 -27.21 19.71
CA PHE A 342 42.30 -27.87 18.75
C PHE A 342 43.74 -27.29 18.72
N SER A 343 44.08 -26.37 19.64
CA SER A 343 45.47 -26.00 19.97
C SER A 343 45.94 -26.78 21.18
#